data_AF-A0A316NR05-F1
#
_entry.id   AF-A0A316NR05-F1
#
_cell.length_a   1.000
_cell.length_b   1.000
_cell.length_c   1.000
_cell.angle_alpha   90.00
_cell.angle_beta   90.00
_cell.angle_gamma   90.00
#
_symmetry.space_group_name_H-M   'P 1'
#
loop_
_entity.id
_entity.type
_entity.pdbx_description
1 polymer ?
#
loop_
_entity_poly.entity_id
_entity_poly.type
_entity_poly.pdbx_seq_one_letter_code
_entity_poly.pdbx_strand_id
1 'polypeptide(L)' 'METCKTCKRFHQHYVRRRRGDYIAMGSGHCVKPRLKSRRCETPACANWEAKNIPKGERER' A
#
# COMPACT_ATOMS: atom_id res chain seq x y z
N MET A 1 -2.65 10.33 8.81
CA MET A 1 -1.37 9.74 9.28
C MET A 1 -0.59 9.22 8.09
N GLU A 2 0.72 9.42 8.08
CA GLU A 2 1.62 8.97 7.02
C GLU A 2 2.02 7.51 7.28
N THR A 3 1.49 6.60 6.49
CA THR A 3 1.75 5.16 6.61
C THR A 3 2.32 4.60 5.32
N CYS A 4 2.80 3.37 5.36
CA CYS A 4 3.21 2.68 4.14
C CYS A 4 2.08 2.62 3.10
N LYS A 5 0.81 2.43 3.50
CA LYS A 5 -0.33 2.44 2.56
C LYS A 5 -0.41 3.72 1.72
N THR A 6 -0.07 4.87 2.31
CA THR A 6 -0.13 6.18 1.64
C THR A 6 1.17 6.56 0.91
N CYS A 7 2.20 5.71 0.97
CA CYS A 7 3.47 5.92 0.28
C CYS A 7 3.37 5.54 -1.21
N LYS A 8 3.77 6.43 -2.12
CA LYS A 8 3.84 6.19 -3.58
C LYS A 8 4.63 4.93 -3.94
N ARG A 9 5.61 4.58 -3.13
CA ARG A 9 6.54 3.47 -3.36
C ARG A 9 6.09 2.16 -2.69
N PHE A 10 4.91 2.14 -2.08
CA PHE A 10 4.35 0.95 -1.43
C PHE A 10 3.42 0.18 -2.37
N HIS A 11 3.78 -1.10 -2.56
CA HIS A 11 3.00 -2.08 -3.29
C HIS A 11 2.26 -2.98 -2.31
N GLN A 12 0.95 -2.80 -2.23
CA GLN A 12 0.07 -3.67 -1.46
C GLN A 12 -0.05 -5.01 -2.17
N HIS A 13 -0.03 -6.10 -1.40
CA HIS A 13 -0.28 -7.42 -1.96
C HIS A 13 -1.77 -7.64 -2.18
N TYR A 14 -2.09 -8.36 -3.23
CA TYR A 14 -3.46 -8.77 -3.54
C TYR A 14 -3.48 -10.28 -3.70
N VAL A 15 -4.55 -10.91 -3.23
CA VAL A 15 -4.80 -12.34 -3.48
C VAL A 15 -6.04 -12.48 -4.34
N ARG A 16 -5.99 -13.43 -5.28
CA ARG A 16 -7.10 -13.72 -6.18
C ARG A 16 -8.16 -14.54 -5.45
N ARG A 17 -9.41 -14.07 -5.45
CA ARG A 17 -10.61 -14.80 -5.01
C ARG A 17 -11.26 -15.55 -6.17
N ARG A 18 -12.35 -16.26 -5.87
CA ARG A 18 -13.21 -16.90 -6.90
C ARG A 18 -13.70 -15.86 -7.91
N ARG A 19 -13.98 -16.31 -9.12
CA ARG A 19 -14.51 -15.49 -10.24
C ARG A 19 -13.59 -14.37 -10.74
N GLY A 20 -12.31 -14.40 -10.38
CA GLY A 20 -11.31 -13.47 -10.93
C GLY A 20 -11.15 -12.18 -10.13
N ASP A 21 -11.88 -12.02 -9.03
CA ASP A 21 -11.75 -10.86 -8.15
C ASP A 21 -10.41 -10.88 -7.40
N TYR A 22 -9.89 -9.71 -7.05
CA TYR A 22 -8.68 -9.57 -6.23
C TYR A 22 -9.01 -8.80 -4.95
N ILE A 23 -8.57 -9.32 -3.81
CA ILE A 23 -8.72 -8.63 -2.53
C ILE A 23 -7.37 -8.08 -2.07
N ALA A 24 -7.40 -6.85 -1.55
CA ALA A 24 -6.23 -6.22 -0.97
C ALA A 24 -5.89 -6.89 0.37
N MET A 25 -4.62 -7.24 0.56
CA MET A 25 -4.10 -7.76 1.82
C MET A 25 -3.63 -6.62 2.71
N GLY A 26 -3.67 -6.82 4.03
CA GLY A 26 -3.08 -5.88 5.00
C GLY A 26 -1.55 -5.79 4.91
N SER A 27 -0.91 -6.59 4.06
CA SER A 27 0.54 -6.65 3.86
C SER A 27 0.97 -6.16 2.48
N GLY A 28 2.22 -5.72 2.40
CA GLY A 28 2.87 -5.33 1.16
C GLY A 28 4.34 -5.04 1.40
N HIS A 29 4.93 -4.26 0.51
CA HIS A 29 6.33 -3.84 0.65
C HIS A 29 6.58 -2.47 0.02
N CYS A 30 7.53 -1.73 0.60
CA CYS A 30 8.10 -0.58 -0.09
C CYS A 30 9.18 -1.07 -1.06
N VAL A 31 9.23 -0.48 -2.25
CA VAL A 31 10.27 -0.80 -3.24
C VAL A 31 11.57 -0.05 -2.92
N LYS A 32 11.48 1.15 -2.34
CA LYS A 32 12.63 1.98 -1.97
C LYS A 32 12.48 2.47 -0.51
N PRO A 33 13.25 1.96 0.46
CA PRO A 33 14.14 0.79 0.34
C PRO A 33 13.32 -0.50 0.17
N ARG A 34 13.94 -1.59 -0.31
CA ARG A 34 13.25 -2.88 -0.55
C ARG A 34 12.89 -3.56 0.78
N LEU A 35 11.81 -3.11 1.41
CA LEU A 35 11.32 -3.57 2.71
C LEU A 35 10.23 -4.62 2.51
N LYS A 36 10.60 -5.91 2.48
CA LYS A 36 9.72 -7.02 2.06
C LYS A 36 8.46 -7.23 2.91
N SER A 37 8.53 -6.98 4.22
CA SER A 37 7.40 -7.19 5.13
C SER A 37 6.95 -5.88 5.76
N ARG A 38 5.88 -5.29 5.24
CA ARG A 38 5.26 -4.07 5.79
C ARG A 38 3.75 -4.27 5.88
N ARG A 39 3.16 -3.82 7.00
CA ARG A 39 1.70 -3.69 7.09
C ARG A 39 1.27 -2.34 6.54
N CYS A 40 0.02 -2.25 6.10
CA CYS A 40 -0.55 -1.02 5.57
C CYS A 40 -0.53 0.12 6.60
N GLU A 41 -0.75 -0.23 7.87
CA GLU A 41 -0.82 0.69 9.00
C GLU A 41 0.56 1.01 9.58
N THR A 42 1.61 0.31 9.14
CA THR A 42 2.97 0.60 9.61
C THR A 42 3.30 2.06 9.25
N PRO A 43 3.90 2.83 10.19
CA PRO A 43 4.36 4.19 9.90
C PRO A 43 5.16 4.26 8.61
N ALA A 44 5.08 5.40 7.91
CA ALA A 44 5.83 5.69 6.70
C ALA A 44 7.31 5.27 6.81
N CYS A 45 7.89 4.74 5.73
CA CYS A 45 9.34 4.48 5.68
C CYS A 45 10.12 5.80 5.53
N ALA A 46 11.42 5.78 5.80
CA ALA A 46 12.28 6.96 5.65
C ALA A 46 12.25 7.59 4.23
N ASN A 47 11.92 6.80 3.20
CA ASN A 47 11.75 7.24 1.83
C ASN A 47 10.27 7.43 1.47
N TRP A 48 9.45 7.94 2.39
CA TRP A 48 8.04 8.17 2.10
C TRP A 48 7.86 9.33 1.12
N GLU A 49 6.91 9.14 0.21
CA GLU A 49 6.46 10.15 -0.75
C GLU A 49 4.96 9.96 -0.86
N ALA A 50 4.17 11.03 -0.77
CA ALA A 50 2.73 10.92 -0.82
C ALA A 50 2.27 10.31 -2.16
N LYS A 51 1.37 9.31 -2.12
CA LYS A 51 0.59 8.94 -3.31
C LYS A 51 -0.23 10.16 -3.71
N ASN A 52 -0.11 10.56 -4.98
CA ASN A 52 -0.98 11.58 -5.54
C ASN A 52 -2.35 10.93 -5.82
N ILE A 53 -3.18 10.82 -4.78
CA ILE A 53 -4.52 10.27 -4.88
C ILE A 53 -5.45 11.46 -5.15
N PRO A 54 -6.12 11.52 -6.32
CA PRO A 54 -7.14 12.54 -6.56
C PRO A 54 -8.19 12.48 -5.45
N LYS A 55 -8.60 13.64 -4.92
CA LYS A 55 -9.65 13.74 -3.89
C LYS A 55 -10.96 13.14 -4.45
N GLY A 56 -11.23 11.86 -4.18
CA GLY A 56 -12.45 11.17 -4.62
C GLY A 56 -12.42 9.64 -4.48
N GLU A 57 -11.24 9.02 -4.44
CA GLU A 57 -11.11 7.54 -4.38
C GLU A 57 -10.84 6.96 -2.97
N ARG A 58 -11.04 7.75 -1.91
CA ARG A 58 -10.74 7.29 -0.54
C ARG A 58 -11.75 6.28 0.03
N GLU A 59 -12.87 6.04 -0.67
CA GLU A 59 -14.05 5.28 -0.20
C GLU A 59 -14.56 4.25 -1.23
N ARG A 60 -13.65 3.50 -1.88
CA ARG A 60 -14.03 2.28 -2.61
C ARG A 60 -13.36 1.05 -2.04
#